data_AF-A0A2W1GU41-F1
#
_entry.id   AF-A0A2W1GU41-F1
#
_cell.length_a   1.000
_cell.length_b   1.000
_cell.length_c   1.000
_cell.angle_alpha   90.00
_cell.angle_beta   90.00
_cell.angle_gamma   90.00
#
_symmetry.space_group_name_H-M   'P 1'
#
loop_
_entity.id
_entity.type
_entity.pdbx_description
1 polymer ?
#
loop_
_entity_poly.entity_id
_entity_poly.type
_entity_poly.pdbx_seq_one_letter_code
_entity_poly.pdbx_strand_id
1 'polypeptide(L)'
;MQQVVNLCGRNIVLESLPPGVDFRETSIPMDGGPPQVTYEGNGLPGNSISLRECRREARAKSKSIVDNYKLLNNVLARYEDLIRTRWSKKTRTQRKTILHNSWHTTIPTSHRADLIAFRRSELDVGGEERNEDSAYWWPHINEEDLLTPATIPRFLNSRGRNAPSVFVDMDWDSTAIGRELSADLTEYGKLVKVPAGAEDEGIKISATRGLLILEIQKAVMEFLINVCQGILHEKDLDPTALQQTVDLERIQSPIHARLREREDYAWAMREDPSFFAVVVNDWSEHSSDQIPPDGKKISPNLSHPIRIRQHWDRTVSSAINEVYGYLVIWKLMSDKLDAIIELQKQQAKGNYGRPEDVPGLVDAVRILKVILDK
;
A
#
# COMPACT_ATOMS: atom_id res chain seq x y z
N MET A 1 -14.23 -13.04 -38.42
CA MET A 1 -15.56 -13.38 -37.86
C MET A 1 -15.95 -12.21 -36.95
N GLN A 2 -16.82 -11.33 -37.41
CA GLN A 2 -17.12 -10.05 -36.74
C GLN A 2 -18.03 -10.30 -35.52
N GLN A 3 -17.58 -9.88 -34.33
CA GLN A 3 -18.45 -9.79 -33.16
C GLN A 3 -19.28 -8.51 -33.26
N VAL A 4 -20.60 -8.66 -33.32
CA VAL A 4 -21.54 -7.54 -33.22
C VAL A 4 -22.02 -7.46 -31.78
N VAL A 5 -21.77 -6.34 -31.12
CA VAL A 5 -22.29 -6.07 -29.77
C VAL A 5 -23.30 -4.93 -29.88
N ASN A 6 -24.50 -5.14 -29.34
CA ASN A 6 -25.54 -4.12 -29.29
C ASN A 6 -25.45 -3.38 -27.95
N LEU A 7 -25.15 -2.10 -28.01
CA LEU A 7 -25.16 -1.18 -26.87
C LEU A 7 -26.10 -0.03 -27.20
N CYS A 8 -27.12 0.17 -26.37
CA CYS A 8 -28.11 1.24 -26.49
C CYS A 8 -28.78 1.33 -27.89
N GLY A 9 -29.14 0.19 -28.48
CA GLY A 9 -29.99 0.14 -29.67
C GLY A 9 -29.27 0.44 -30.99
N ARG A 10 -27.94 0.52 -31.01
CA ARG A 10 -27.14 0.54 -32.25
C ARG A 10 -26.16 -0.63 -32.28
N ASN A 11 -26.17 -1.36 -33.39
CA ASN A 11 -25.20 -2.42 -33.66
C ASN A 11 -23.90 -1.78 -34.13
N ILE A 12 -22.82 -1.94 -33.36
CA ILE A 12 -21.49 -1.48 -33.74
C ILE A 12 -20.67 -2.69 -34.16
N VAL A 13 -20.13 -2.63 -35.36
CA VAL A 13 -19.18 -3.61 -35.90
C VAL A 13 -17.79 -3.10 -35.59
N LEU A 14 -17.03 -3.81 -34.76
CA LEU A 14 -15.65 -3.46 -34.46
C LEU A 14 -14.73 -4.14 -35.48
N GLU A 15 -14.10 -3.34 -36.33
CA GLU A 15 -12.98 -3.78 -37.17
C GLU A 15 -11.65 -3.55 -36.45
N SER A 16 -10.75 -4.53 -36.56
CA SER A 16 -9.39 -4.45 -36.04
C SER A 16 -8.56 -3.45 -36.85
N LEU A 17 -7.92 -2.49 -36.18
CA LEU A 17 -7.12 -1.45 -36.82
C LEU A 17 -5.80 -2.02 -37.40
N PRO A 18 -5.38 -1.57 -38.61
CA PRO A 18 -4.12 -1.97 -39.22
C PRO A 18 -2.93 -1.14 -38.68
N PRO A 19 -1.68 -1.63 -38.83
CA PRO A 19 -0.51 -0.97 -38.29
C PRO A 19 0.02 0.13 -39.21
N GLY A 20 -0.03 1.38 -38.73
CA GLY A 20 0.66 2.56 -39.28
C GLY A 20 -0.24 3.76 -39.64
N VAL A 21 -0.20 4.81 -38.79
CA VAL A 21 -0.49 6.25 -39.07
C VAL A 21 -2.00 6.63 -39.20
N ASP A 22 -2.62 7.70 -38.66
CA ASP A 22 -2.36 8.85 -37.73
C ASP A 22 -3.71 9.52 -37.35
N PHE A 23 -3.75 10.39 -36.32
CA PHE A 23 -4.55 11.65 -36.33
C PHE A 23 -3.84 12.81 -35.58
N ARG A 24 -4.13 14.05 -36.01
CA ARG A 24 -3.32 15.30 -35.97
C ARG A 24 -3.62 16.25 -34.79
N GLU A 25 -2.67 17.14 -34.46
CA GLU A 25 -2.78 18.60 -34.71
C GLU A 25 -1.45 19.37 -34.47
N THR A 26 -1.27 20.44 -35.25
CA THR A 26 -0.04 21.24 -35.40
C THR A 26 -0.20 22.60 -34.72
N SER A 27 0.87 23.17 -34.17
CA SER A 27 1.03 24.63 -34.07
C SER A 27 2.45 25.03 -34.49
N ILE A 28 2.51 26.03 -35.37
CA ILE A 28 3.71 26.59 -36.01
C ILE A 28 3.88 28.01 -35.42
N PRO A 29 5.05 28.38 -34.87
CA PRO A 29 5.37 29.79 -34.61
C PRO A 29 5.43 30.55 -35.94
N MET A 30 4.86 31.76 -35.99
CA MET A 30 4.61 32.55 -37.21
C MET A 30 5.87 32.95 -38.03
N ASP A 31 7.05 32.54 -37.58
CA ASP A 31 8.37 32.92 -38.07
C ASP A 31 9.23 31.72 -38.55
N GLY A 32 8.71 30.49 -38.52
CA GLY A 32 9.23 29.39 -39.33
C GLY A 32 10.62 28.84 -38.98
N GLY A 33 11.15 29.12 -37.79
CA GLY A 33 12.41 28.53 -37.31
C GLY A 33 12.25 27.08 -36.80
N PRO A 34 13.31 26.24 -36.82
CA PRO A 34 13.29 24.93 -36.18
C PRO A 34 13.16 25.09 -34.65
N PRO A 35 12.39 24.21 -33.98
CA PRO A 35 12.22 24.26 -32.53
C PRO A 35 13.57 24.02 -31.84
N GLN A 36 14.02 24.97 -31.04
CA GLN A 36 15.20 24.82 -30.20
C GLN A 36 14.78 24.47 -28.78
N VAL A 37 15.32 23.36 -28.24
CA VAL A 37 15.24 23.07 -26.81
C VAL A 37 16.63 22.69 -26.30
N THR A 38 17.15 23.51 -25.40
CA THR A 38 18.32 23.22 -24.56
C THR A 38 17.85 22.60 -23.25
N TYR A 39 18.38 21.43 -22.87
CA TYR A 39 18.08 20.78 -21.58
C TYR A 39 19.35 20.61 -20.75
N GLU A 40 19.53 21.43 -19.73
CA GLU A 40 20.33 21.11 -18.54
C GLU A 40 19.45 21.35 -17.30
N GLY A 41 19.22 20.32 -16.49
CA GLY A 41 18.45 20.46 -15.24
C GLY A 41 18.17 19.12 -14.54
N ASN A 42 18.63 19.00 -13.29
CA ASN A 42 18.46 17.83 -12.43
C ASN A 42 17.05 17.77 -11.79
N GLY A 43 16.34 16.65 -11.99
CA GLY A 43 15.36 16.06 -11.04
C GLY A 43 14.04 16.78 -10.69
N LEU A 44 12.94 16.34 -11.37
CA LEU A 44 11.47 16.54 -11.14
C LEU A 44 10.89 17.98 -11.27
N PRO A 45 9.62 18.15 -11.71
CA PRO A 45 8.89 17.59 -12.86
C PRO A 45 8.91 18.53 -14.09
N GLY A 46 8.90 17.93 -15.29
CA GLY A 46 8.99 18.58 -16.61
C GLY A 46 9.91 17.83 -17.59
N ASN A 47 10.79 16.98 -17.03
CA ASN A 47 11.74 16.20 -17.82
C ASN A 47 11.17 14.83 -18.19
N SER A 48 11.14 14.54 -19.50
CA SER A 48 10.73 13.23 -20.03
C SER A 48 11.76 12.14 -19.69
N ILE A 49 11.41 11.23 -18.76
CA ILE A 49 12.25 10.09 -18.36
C ILE A 49 11.99 8.83 -19.21
N SER A 50 12.98 7.94 -19.30
CA SER A 50 12.84 6.65 -20.00
C SER A 50 12.00 5.65 -19.19
N LEU A 51 11.41 4.65 -19.85
CA LEU A 51 10.66 3.58 -19.16
C LEU A 51 11.52 2.79 -18.17
N ARG A 52 12.80 2.58 -18.49
CA ARG A 52 13.76 1.92 -17.59
C ARG A 52 13.96 2.74 -16.32
N GLU A 53 14.12 4.04 -16.47
CA GLU A 53 14.34 4.97 -15.37
C GLU A 53 13.10 5.09 -14.48
N CYS A 54 11.93 5.25 -15.09
CA CYS A 54 10.65 5.20 -14.38
C CYS A 54 10.51 3.94 -13.51
N ARG A 55 10.78 2.74 -14.07
CA ARG A 55 10.71 1.47 -13.31
C ARG A 55 11.72 1.42 -12.17
N ARG A 56 12.92 1.95 -12.39
CA ARG A 56 13.99 2.01 -11.38
C ARG A 56 13.55 2.90 -10.22
N GLU A 57 13.07 4.10 -10.50
CA GLU A 57 12.58 5.04 -9.49
C GLU A 57 11.39 4.50 -8.72
N ALA A 58 10.38 3.96 -9.41
CA ALA A 58 9.20 3.41 -8.78
C ALA A 58 9.57 2.30 -7.78
N ARG A 59 10.46 1.38 -8.16
CA ARG A 59 10.96 0.32 -7.28
C ARG A 59 11.75 0.87 -6.09
N ALA A 60 12.64 1.83 -6.33
CA ALA A 60 13.46 2.42 -5.27
C ALA A 60 12.58 3.15 -4.23
N LYS A 61 11.65 3.98 -4.69
CA LYS A 61 10.72 4.72 -3.82
C LYS A 61 9.78 3.76 -3.07
N SER A 62 9.20 2.77 -3.75
CA SER A 62 8.34 1.75 -3.12
C SER A 62 9.08 0.99 -2.03
N LYS A 63 10.34 0.61 -2.27
CA LYS A 63 11.19 -0.04 -1.27
C LYS A 63 11.43 0.86 -0.06
N SER A 64 11.81 2.13 -0.28
CA SER A 64 12.01 3.10 0.80
C SER A 64 10.76 3.27 1.67
N ILE A 65 9.58 3.42 1.04
CA ILE A 65 8.31 3.57 1.75
C ILE A 65 8.01 2.34 2.62
N VAL A 66 8.17 1.13 2.08
CA VAL A 66 7.89 -0.11 2.82
C VAL A 66 8.86 -0.28 3.99
N ASP A 67 10.15 -0.01 3.78
CA ASP A 67 11.17 -0.12 4.82
C ASP A 67 10.93 0.92 5.93
N ASN A 68 10.67 2.18 5.57
CA ASN A 68 10.34 3.24 6.53
C ASN A 68 9.02 2.98 7.26
N TYR A 69 8.02 2.39 6.61
CA TYR A 69 6.77 2.00 7.25
C TYR A 69 6.98 0.93 8.31
N LYS A 70 7.71 -0.13 8.00
CA LYS A 70 8.07 -1.18 8.97
C LYS A 70 8.85 -0.60 10.14
N LEU A 71 9.83 0.26 9.84
CA LEU A 71 10.60 0.94 10.88
C LEU A 71 9.70 1.78 11.78
N LEU A 72 8.85 2.64 11.21
CA LEU A 72 7.95 3.49 11.98
C LEU A 72 6.98 2.67 12.84
N ASN A 73 6.42 1.59 12.28
CA ASN A 73 5.55 0.68 13.00
C ASN A 73 6.26 0.06 14.22
N ASN A 74 7.50 -0.41 14.05
CA ASN A 74 8.31 -0.97 15.13
C ASN A 74 8.69 0.07 16.19
N VAL A 75 9.07 1.29 15.77
CA VAL A 75 9.37 2.40 16.67
C VAL A 75 8.16 2.71 17.55
N LEU A 76 6.96 2.81 16.97
CA LEU A 76 5.75 3.11 17.73
C LEU A 76 5.39 1.98 18.67
N ALA A 77 5.45 0.73 18.22
CA ALA A 77 5.15 -0.41 19.08
C ALA A 77 6.04 -0.47 20.33
N ARG A 78 7.29 0.00 20.25
CA ARG A 78 8.24 -0.02 21.37
C ARG A 78 8.28 1.26 22.19
N TYR A 79 8.10 2.43 21.55
CA TYR A 79 8.41 3.72 22.15
C TYR A 79 7.28 4.76 22.06
N GLU A 80 6.07 4.41 21.63
CA GLU A 80 4.96 5.37 21.47
C GLU A 80 4.68 6.19 22.74
N ASP A 81 4.61 5.55 23.91
CA ASP A 81 4.39 6.25 25.19
C ASP A 81 5.52 7.22 25.52
N LEU A 82 6.77 6.83 25.23
CA LEU A 82 7.94 7.66 25.44
C LEU A 82 7.95 8.86 24.48
N ILE A 83 7.63 8.65 23.20
CA ILE A 83 7.49 9.69 22.19
C ILE A 83 6.44 10.70 22.64
N ARG A 84 5.25 10.23 23.02
CA ARG A 84 4.15 11.10 23.48
C ARG A 84 4.54 11.91 24.71
N THR A 85 5.18 11.27 25.69
CA THR A 85 5.61 11.91 26.94
C THR A 85 6.72 12.94 26.72
N ARG A 86 7.64 12.69 25.79
CA ARG A 86 8.72 13.64 25.47
C ARG A 86 8.23 14.79 24.62
N TRP A 87 7.43 14.52 23.60
CA TRP A 87 6.90 15.56 22.71
C TRP A 87 6.03 16.57 23.46
N SER A 88 5.22 16.09 24.42
CA SER A 88 4.39 16.97 25.26
C SER A 88 5.21 17.92 26.12
N LYS A 89 6.39 17.48 26.61
CA LYS A 89 7.32 18.28 27.42
C LYS A 89 8.18 19.27 26.61
N LYS A 90 8.30 19.10 25.29
CA LYS A 90 9.12 19.99 24.45
C LYS A 90 8.47 21.37 24.29
N THR A 91 9.28 22.42 24.35
CA THR A 91 8.83 23.79 24.07
C THR A 91 8.56 23.99 22.58
N ARG A 92 7.82 25.05 22.21
CA ARG A 92 7.56 25.39 20.80
C ARG A 92 8.87 25.54 20.00
N THR A 93 9.90 26.17 20.57
CA THR A 93 11.21 26.33 19.93
C THR A 93 11.90 24.98 19.69
N GLN A 94 11.89 24.09 20.69
CA GLN A 94 12.48 22.75 20.55
C GLN A 94 11.75 21.91 19.50
N ARG A 95 10.41 21.98 19.46
CA ARG A 95 9.61 21.33 18.41
C ARG A 95 10.00 21.87 17.04
N LYS A 96 10.08 23.20 16.87
CA LYS A 96 10.49 23.84 15.61
C LYS A 96 11.86 23.34 15.15
N THR A 97 12.86 23.31 16.03
CA THR A 97 14.19 22.79 15.69
C THR A 97 14.14 21.33 15.21
N ILE A 98 13.38 20.46 15.89
CA ILE A 98 13.26 19.06 15.46
C ILE A 98 12.60 18.95 14.10
N LEU A 99 11.50 19.67 13.86
CA LEU A 99 10.77 19.61 12.59
C LEU A 99 11.64 20.08 11.42
N HIS A 100 12.31 21.23 11.57
CA HIS A 100 13.18 21.79 10.53
C HIS A 100 14.39 20.90 10.25
N ASN A 101 14.98 20.28 11.27
CA ASN A 101 16.08 19.33 11.07
C ASN A 101 15.61 17.99 10.43
N SER A 102 14.29 17.73 10.43
CA SER A 102 13.73 16.47 9.94
C SER A 102 13.19 16.55 8.50
N TRP A 103 13.04 17.76 7.96
CA TRP A 103 12.52 18.02 6.61
C TRP A 103 13.65 18.38 5.66
N HIS A 104 13.52 17.99 4.39
CA HIS A 104 14.59 18.13 3.39
C HIS A 104 14.66 19.54 2.76
N THR A 105 13.62 20.36 2.92
CA THR A 105 13.52 21.73 2.42
C THR A 105 13.04 22.67 3.54
N THR A 106 12.70 23.92 3.19
CA THR A 106 12.09 24.87 4.12
C THR A 106 10.62 24.50 4.39
N ILE A 107 10.26 24.36 5.66
CA ILE A 107 8.86 24.16 6.07
C ILE A 107 8.11 25.50 5.99
N PRO A 108 6.98 25.60 5.25
CA PRO A 108 6.14 26.78 5.22
C PRO A 108 5.61 27.17 6.60
N THR A 109 5.50 28.47 6.87
CA THR A 109 5.13 28.97 8.21
C THR A 109 3.63 28.90 8.50
N SER A 110 2.78 28.95 7.48
CA SER A 110 1.33 29.05 7.58
C SER A 110 0.62 27.81 7.06
N HIS A 111 -0.54 27.50 7.64
CA HIS A 111 -1.48 26.54 7.06
C HIS A 111 -1.91 26.97 5.65
N ARG A 112 -2.09 26.00 4.75
CA ARG A 112 -2.42 26.21 3.33
C ARG A 112 -1.50 27.21 2.61
N ALA A 113 -0.20 27.02 2.76
CA ALA A 113 0.81 27.81 2.04
C ALA A 113 0.62 27.73 0.51
N ASP A 114 0.08 26.63 -0.02
CA ASP A 114 -0.35 26.44 -1.41
C ASP A 114 -1.34 27.52 -1.88
N LEU A 115 -2.36 27.84 -1.07
CA LEU A 115 -3.36 28.86 -1.42
C LEU A 115 -2.80 30.28 -1.33
N ILE A 116 -1.89 30.51 -0.38
CA ILE A 116 -1.24 31.81 -0.22
C ILE A 116 -0.31 32.06 -1.40
N ALA A 117 0.45 31.05 -1.80
CA ALA A 117 1.29 31.05 -2.99
C ALA A 117 0.45 31.30 -4.26
N PHE A 118 -0.64 30.54 -4.44
CA PHE A 118 -1.57 30.70 -5.56
C PHE A 118 -2.14 32.12 -5.65
N ARG A 119 -2.66 32.65 -4.54
CA ARG A 119 -3.23 34.01 -4.51
C ARG A 119 -2.17 35.08 -4.81
N ARG A 120 -0.93 34.89 -4.36
CA ARG A 120 0.16 35.81 -4.68
C ARG A 120 0.51 35.76 -6.17
N SER A 121 0.58 34.57 -6.77
CA SER A 121 0.85 34.43 -8.20
C SER A 121 -0.24 35.03 -9.09
N GLU A 122 -1.51 34.99 -8.68
CA GLU A 122 -2.60 35.67 -9.41
C GLU A 122 -2.51 37.21 -9.35
N LEU A 123 -1.90 37.74 -8.29
CA LEU A 123 -1.79 39.19 -8.06
C LEU A 123 -0.50 39.79 -8.62
N ASP A 124 0.55 38.99 -8.82
CA ASP A 124 1.85 39.43 -9.31
C ASP A 124 1.96 39.21 -10.83
N VAL A 125 1.66 40.26 -11.62
CA VAL A 125 1.72 40.23 -13.10
C VAL A 125 3.16 40.33 -13.62
N GLY A 126 4.17 40.29 -12.75
CA GLY A 126 5.56 40.20 -13.17
C GLY A 126 6.53 40.06 -12.01
N GLY A 127 7.17 38.89 -11.90
CA GLY A 127 8.41 38.77 -11.14
C GLY A 127 8.68 37.41 -10.49
N GLU A 128 9.72 36.75 -11.01
CA GLU A 128 10.53 35.69 -10.39
C GLU A 128 9.85 34.34 -10.09
N GLU A 129 10.30 33.30 -10.79
CA GLU A 129 10.16 31.91 -10.36
C GLU A 129 10.78 31.75 -8.97
N ARG A 130 9.93 31.70 -7.94
CA ARG A 130 10.34 31.34 -6.59
C ARG A 130 9.99 29.88 -6.38
N ASN A 131 10.99 29.10 -5.97
CA ASN A 131 10.88 27.68 -5.58
C ASN A 131 9.94 27.50 -4.38
N GLU A 132 8.63 27.66 -4.61
CA GLU A 132 7.55 27.41 -3.66
C GLU A 132 6.97 25.99 -3.83
N ASP A 133 7.63 25.14 -4.63
CA ASP A 133 7.23 23.78 -4.97
C ASP A 133 6.85 22.93 -3.74
N SER A 134 7.59 23.07 -2.64
CA SER A 134 7.31 22.31 -1.42
C SER A 134 5.94 22.63 -0.82
N ALA A 135 5.43 23.86 -0.97
CA ALA A 135 4.12 24.24 -0.45
C ALA A 135 2.99 23.58 -1.26
N TYR A 136 3.19 23.40 -2.56
CA TYR A 136 2.25 22.77 -3.48
C TYR A 136 2.23 21.25 -3.36
N TRP A 137 3.37 20.62 -3.09
CA TRP A 137 3.50 19.16 -2.99
C TRP A 137 3.20 18.60 -1.60
N TRP A 138 3.40 19.38 -0.54
CA TRP A 138 3.13 18.94 0.84
C TRP A 138 2.43 20.04 1.67
N PRO A 139 1.22 20.49 1.30
CA PRO A 139 0.55 21.58 2.01
C PRO A 139 0.22 21.26 3.48
N HIS A 140 0.17 19.97 3.83
CA HIS A 140 -0.01 19.48 5.19
C HIS A 140 1.27 19.50 6.04
N ILE A 141 2.44 19.81 5.46
CA ILE A 141 3.71 20.00 6.18
C ILE A 141 3.93 21.50 6.36
N ASN A 142 3.44 22.06 7.48
CA ASN A 142 3.57 23.48 7.80
C ASN A 142 3.79 23.72 9.31
N GLU A 143 4.41 24.84 9.68
CA GLU A 143 4.73 25.14 11.08
C GLU A 143 3.49 25.33 11.95
N GLU A 144 2.46 25.98 11.42
CA GLU A 144 1.24 26.33 12.15
C GLU A 144 0.57 25.10 12.76
N ASP A 145 0.39 24.04 11.96
CA ASP A 145 -0.24 22.79 12.37
C ASP A 145 0.70 21.87 13.14
N LEU A 146 1.94 21.71 12.64
CA LEU A 146 2.89 20.73 13.18
C LEU A 146 3.45 21.14 14.55
N LEU A 147 3.47 22.43 14.88
CA LEU A 147 3.93 22.91 16.20
C LEU A 147 2.90 22.71 17.32
N THR A 148 1.67 22.33 16.98
CA THR A 148 0.69 21.99 18.01
C THR A 148 1.13 20.72 18.76
N PRO A 149 0.86 20.61 20.08
CA PRO A 149 1.32 19.46 20.87
C PRO A 149 0.75 18.11 20.39
N ALA A 150 -0.39 18.11 19.71
CA ALA A 150 -1.14 16.90 19.37
C ALA A 150 -0.92 16.41 17.93
N THR A 151 -0.55 17.28 16.99
CA THR A 151 -0.48 16.92 15.56
C THR A 151 0.58 15.86 15.29
N ILE A 152 1.83 16.03 15.75
CA ILE A 152 2.90 15.04 15.49
C ILE A 152 2.57 13.65 16.06
N PRO A 153 2.15 13.48 17.32
CA PRO A 153 1.75 12.17 17.83
C PRO A 153 0.61 11.52 17.02
N ARG A 154 -0.40 12.29 16.61
CA ARG A 154 -1.50 11.77 15.77
C ARG A 154 -1.01 11.39 14.38
N PHE A 155 -0.12 12.19 13.80
CA PHE A 155 0.41 11.95 12.47
C PHE A 155 1.26 10.68 12.43
N LEU A 156 2.13 10.52 13.43
CA LEU A 156 2.91 9.30 13.66
C LEU A 156 2.00 8.08 13.83
N ASN A 157 1.00 8.15 14.71
CA ASN A 157 0.08 7.03 14.94
C ASN A 157 -0.67 6.65 13.66
N SER A 158 -1.22 7.63 12.93
CA SER A 158 -1.92 7.40 11.67
C SER A 158 -1.03 6.70 10.63
N ARG A 159 0.15 7.24 10.33
CA ARG A 159 1.06 6.72 9.29
C ARG A 159 1.81 5.45 9.70
N GLY A 160 2.02 5.23 11.00
CA GLY A 160 2.72 4.05 11.51
C GLY A 160 1.82 2.85 11.77
N ARG A 161 0.51 3.04 11.98
CA ARG A 161 -0.44 1.94 12.24
C ARG A 161 -1.22 1.48 11.01
N ASN A 162 -1.24 2.27 9.93
CA ASN A 162 -1.99 1.96 8.71
C ASN A 162 -1.04 1.78 7.52
N ALA A 163 -1.38 0.87 6.60
CA ALA A 163 -0.55 0.61 5.42
C ALA A 163 -0.45 1.86 4.51
N PRO A 164 0.70 2.13 3.87
CA PRO A 164 0.87 3.29 2.98
C PRO A 164 -0.17 3.38 1.86
N SER A 165 -0.67 2.23 1.39
CA SER A 165 -1.70 2.16 0.34
C SER A 165 -3.02 2.84 0.72
N VAL A 166 -3.35 2.96 2.01
CA VAL A 166 -4.59 3.59 2.48
C VAL A 166 -4.57 5.12 2.27
N PHE A 167 -3.38 5.72 2.16
CA PHE A 167 -3.23 7.16 2.03
C PHE A 167 -3.09 7.64 0.59
N VAL A 168 -3.13 6.74 -0.40
CA VAL A 168 -2.86 7.06 -1.81
C VAL A 168 -3.73 8.19 -2.34
N ASP A 169 -5.04 8.11 -2.15
CA ASP A 169 -5.96 9.13 -2.65
C ASP A 169 -5.87 10.42 -1.83
N MET A 170 -5.68 10.34 -0.51
CA MET A 170 -5.50 11.52 0.35
C MET A 170 -4.23 12.30 -0.01
N ASP A 171 -3.12 11.59 -0.24
CA ASP A 171 -1.84 12.17 -0.62
C ASP A 171 -1.95 12.82 -2.00
N TRP A 172 -2.61 12.15 -2.94
CA TRP A 172 -2.93 12.71 -4.24
C TRP A 172 -3.77 13.98 -4.09
N ASP A 173 -4.95 13.92 -3.49
CA ASP A 173 -5.89 15.05 -3.40
C ASP A 173 -5.28 16.27 -2.72
N SER A 174 -4.38 16.07 -1.75
CA SER A 174 -3.70 17.16 -1.07
C SER A 174 -2.91 18.08 -2.01
N THR A 175 -2.47 17.61 -3.18
CA THR A 175 -1.65 18.39 -4.13
C THR A 175 -2.46 19.04 -5.26
N ALA A 176 -3.79 19.13 -5.14
CA ALA A 176 -4.68 19.57 -6.23
C ALA A 176 -4.26 20.90 -6.88
N ILE A 177 -4.01 21.93 -6.06
CA ILE A 177 -3.62 23.27 -6.56
C ILE A 177 -2.24 23.24 -7.23
N GLY A 178 -1.28 22.51 -6.64
CA GLY A 178 0.03 22.32 -7.26
C GLY A 178 -0.06 21.67 -8.63
N ARG A 179 -0.98 20.72 -8.80
CA ARG A 179 -1.20 20.06 -10.08
C ARG A 179 -1.89 20.94 -11.11
N GLU A 180 -2.82 21.80 -10.69
CA GLU A 180 -3.52 22.74 -11.57
C GLU A 180 -2.60 23.85 -12.08
N LEU A 181 -1.68 24.32 -11.25
CA LEU A 181 -0.74 25.39 -11.58
C LEU A 181 0.47 24.95 -12.41
N SER A 182 0.88 23.70 -12.28
CA SER A 182 1.90 23.14 -13.15
C SER A 182 1.28 22.94 -14.54
N ALA A 183 1.39 23.96 -15.41
CA ALA A 183 0.97 23.88 -16.80
C ALA A 183 1.65 22.69 -17.53
N ASP A 184 2.82 22.29 -17.06
CA ASP A 184 3.58 21.13 -17.48
C ASP A 184 3.00 19.78 -17.01
N LEU A 185 1.84 19.76 -16.34
CA LEU A 185 1.02 18.58 -16.10
C LEU A 185 -0.13 18.42 -17.13
N THR A 186 -0.36 19.41 -18.01
CA THR A 186 -1.35 19.32 -19.09
C THR A 186 -0.78 18.85 -20.43
N GLU A 187 0.51 19.09 -20.72
CA GLU A 187 1.24 18.44 -21.84
C GLU A 187 1.65 16.98 -21.52
N TYR A 188 1.30 16.55 -20.34
CA TYR A 188 2.03 15.53 -19.63
C TYR A 188 1.20 14.27 -19.56
N GLY A 189 1.61 13.34 -20.41
CA GLY A 189 0.74 12.31 -21.00
C GLY A 189 0.83 12.29 -22.54
N LYS A 190 1.45 13.29 -23.18
CA LYS A 190 1.72 13.29 -24.61
C LYS A 190 2.88 12.35 -24.95
N LEU A 191 2.62 11.38 -25.83
CA LEU A 191 3.66 10.50 -26.36
C LEU A 191 4.54 11.30 -27.33
N VAL A 192 5.76 11.63 -26.93
CA VAL A 192 6.73 12.29 -27.82
C VAL A 192 7.54 11.21 -28.55
N LYS A 193 7.40 11.17 -29.88
CA LYS A 193 8.21 10.30 -30.75
C LYS A 193 9.56 10.98 -30.99
N VAL A 194 10.65 10.29 -30.65
CA VAL A 194 12.02 10.76 -30.95
C VAL A 194 12.33 10.44 -32.42
N PRO A 195 13.00 11.34 -33.18
CA PRO A 195 13.49 11.03 -34.52
C PRO A 195 14.48 9.86 -34.48
N ALA A 196 14.43 8.99 -35.49
CA ALA A 196 15.37 7.87 -35.60
C ALA A 196 16.81 8.41 -35.69
N GLY A 197 17.68 8.03 -34.73
CA GLY A 197 19.10 8.40 -34.70
C GLY A 197 19.63 9.08 -33.43
N ALA A 198 18.80 9.40 -32.43
CA ALA A 198 19.29 9.79 -31.10
C ALA A 198 19.64 8.54 -30.27
N GLU A 199 20.67 8.63 -29.41
CA GLU A 199 21.30 7.51 -28.68
C GLU A 199 20.38 6.66 -27.78
N ASP A 200 19.09 6.99 -27.66
CA ASP A 200 18.13 6.29 -26.81
C ASP A 200 16.82 6.02 -27.58
N GLU A 201 16.78 4.91 -28.33
CA GLU A 201 15.58 4.40 -28.99
C GLU A 201 14.61 3.84 -27.94
N GLY A 202 13.61 4.63 -27.55
CA GLY A 202 12.57 4.18 -26.64
C GLY A 202 11.40 5.14 -26.50
N ILE A 203 10.19 4.59 -26.42
CA ILE A 203 8.97 5.34 -26.06
C ILE A 203 9.17 5.93 -24.66
N LYS A 204 9.16 7.27 -24.56
CA LYS A 204 9.10 7.97 -23.26
C LYS A 204 7.64 7.98 -22.80
N ILE A 205 7.34 7.33 -21.67
CA ILE A 205 5.99 7.19 -21.10
C ILE A 205 5.93 7.96 -19.78
N SER A 206 4.92 8.81 -19.63
CA SER A 206 4.70 9.57 -18.38
C SER A 206 3.92 8.73 -17.35
N ALA A 207 4.64 8.05 -16.46
CA ALA A 207 4.12 7.16 -15.40
C ALA A 207 3.81 7.92 -14.08
N THR A 208 3.08 9.02 -14.18
CA THR A 208 3.26 10.12 -13.23
C THR A 208 2.52 9.97 -11.95
N ARG A 209 1.22 9.65 -12.04
CA ARG A 209 0.38 9.68 -10.85
C ARG A 209 1.00 8.77 -9.79
N GLY A 210 1.41 7.57 -10.21
CA GLY A 210 2.15 6.63 -9.37
C GLY A 210 3.48 7.19 -8.85
N LEU A 211 4.35 7.73 -9.71
CA LEU A 211 5.64 8.25 -9.26
C LEU A 211 5.53 9.46 -8.31
N LEU A 212 4.56 10.35 -8.54
CA LEU A 212 4.29 11.50 -7.69
C LEU A 212 3.75 11.08 -6.32
N ILE A 213 2.77 10.16 -6.29
CA ILE A 213 2.28 9.57 -5.03
C ILE A 213 3.44 8.93 -4.27
N LEU A 214 4.31 8.18 -4.97
CA LEU A 214 5.49 7.56 -4.36
C LEU A 214 6.48 8.61 -3.81
N GLU A 215 6.67 9.74 -4.48
CA GLU A 215 7.51 10.83 -3.97
C GLU A 215 6.91 11.46 -2.71
N ILE A 216 5.61 11.78 -2.75
CA ILE A 216 4.88 12.37 -1.61
C ILE A 216 4.98 11.44 -0.39
N GLN A 217 4.67 10.16 -0.58
CA GLN A 217 4.70 9.17 0.49
C GLN A 217 6.10 8.94 1.03
N LYS A 218 7.11 8.86 0.14
CA LYS A 218 8.51 8.71 0.56
C LYS A 218 8.93 9.88 1.46
N ALA A 219 8.70 11.12 1.04
CA ALA A 219 9.09 12.31 1.80
C ALA A 219 8.38 12.38 3.16
N VAL A 220 7.08 12.08 3.22
CA VAL A 220 6.31 12.03 4.48
C VAL A 220 6.85 10.95 5.41
N MET A 221 7.15 9.75 4.90
CA MET A 221 7.67 8.65 5.72
C MET A 221 9.06 8.96 6.26
N GLU A 222 9.96 9.49 5.43
CA GLU A 222 11.31 9.90 5.83
C GLU A 222 11.26 10.99 6.91
N PHE A 223 10.40 11.99 6.72
CA PHE A 223 10.17 13.03 7.72
C PHE A 223 9.74 12.48 9.08
N LEU A 224 8.75 11.58 9.10
CA LEU A 224 8.25 11.02 10.35
C LEU A 224 9.29 10.17 11.08
N ILE A 225 10.12 9.43 10.34
CA ILE A 225 11.27 8.70 10.92
C ILE A 225 12.29 9.68 11.51
N ASN A 226 12.64 10.74 10.78
CA ASN A 226 13.59 11.75 11.26
C ASN A 226 13.06 12.48 12.51
N VAL A 227 11.76 12.76 12.56
CA VAL A 227 11.11 13.32 13.76
C VAL A 227 11.21 12.36 14.94
N CYS A 228 10.97 11.06 14.73
CA CYS A 228 11.16 10.03 15.76
C CYS A 228 12.62 10.01 16.26
N GLN A 229 13.60 10.07 15.37
CA GLN A 229 15.03 10.14 15.72
C GLN A 229 15.34 11.41 16.54
N GLY A 230 14.80 12.57 16.16
CA GLY A 230 14.98 13.81 16.92
C GLY A 230 14.33 13.80 18.32
N ILE A 231 13.27 13.00 18.51
CA ILE A 231 12.62 12.82 19.82
C ILE A 231 13.36 11.77 20.67
N LEU A 232 13.82 10.69 20.04
CA LEU A 232 14.47 9.52 20.64
C LEU A 232 15.99 9.52 20.39
N HIS A 233 16.63 10.69 20.40
CA HIS A 233 18.04 10.91 20.07
C HIS A 233 19.06 9.98 20.76
N GLU A 234 18.70 9.37 21.90
CA GLU A 234 19.55 8.42 22.63
C GLU A 234 19.21 6.93 22.39
N LYS A 235 18.15 6.63 21.62
CA LYS A 235 17.74 5.26 21.31
C LYS A 235 18.29 4.83 19.96
N ASP A 236 18.77 3.60 19.93
CA ASP A 236 19.07 2.94 18.67
C ASP A 236 17.75 2.56 17.98
N LEU A 237 17.52 3.17 16.81
CA LEU A 237 16.38 2.88 15.95
C LEU A 237 16.78 1.98 14.78
N ASP A 238 17.92 1.31 14.84
CA ASP A 238 18.31 0.33 13.83
C ASP A 238 17.22 -0.74 13.68
N PRO A 239 16.76 -1.03 12.44
CA PRO A 239 15.75 -2.04 12.19
C PRO A 239 16.05 -3.40 12.83
N THR A 240 17.32 -3.79 12.96
CA THR A 240 17.72 -5.05 13.59
C THR A 240 17.52 -5.01 15.11
N ALA A 241 17.89 -3.90 15.76
CA ALA A 241 17.69 -3.69 17.19
C ALA A 241 16.20 -3.53 17.58
N LEU A 242 15.38 -3.07 16.63
CA LEU A 242 13.94 -2.88 16.77
C LEU A 242 13.09 -4.04 16.29
N GLN A 243 13.68 -5.13 15.77
CA GLN A 243 12.92 -6.34 15.45
C GLN A 243 12.16 -6.76 16.70
N GLN A 244 10.83 -6.63 16.64
CA GLN A 244 9.95 -7.16 17.66
C GLN A 244 10.20 -8.66 17.69
N THR A 245 10.75 -9.17 18.80
CA THR A 245 10.61 -10.58 19.10
C THR A 245 9.12 -10.81 19.25
N VAL A 246 8.50 -11.41 18.23
CA VAL A 246 7.13 -11.90 18.35
C VAL A 246 7.14 -12.81 19.57
N ASP A 247 6.36 -12.44 20.58
CA ASP A 247 6.18 -13.28 21.77
C ASP A 247 5.38 -14.51 21.33
N LEU A 248 6.13 -15.53 20.87
CA LEU A 248 5.57 -16.77 20.36
C LEU A 248 4.79 -17.51 21.46
N GLU A 249 5.18 -17.35 22.73
CA GLU A 249 4.45 -17.94 23.86
C GLU A 249 3.07 -17.28 24.02
N ARG A 250 2.97 -15.97 23.82
CA ARG A 250 1.68 -15.26 23.88
C ARG A 250 0.69 -15.70 22.79
N ILE A 251 1.18 -16.05 21.59
CA ILE A 251 0.32 -16.51 20.48
C ILE A 251 0.06 -18.03 20.49
N GLN A 252 0.81 -18.80 21.28
CA GLN A 252 0.63 -20.24 21.42
C GLN A 252 -0.75 -20.60 22.00
N SER A 253 -1.11 -19.97 23.12
CA SER A 253 -2.39 -20.21 23.80
C SER A 253 -3.62 -20.03 22.89
N PRO A 254 -3.79 -18.91 22.16
CA PRO A 254 -4.94 -18.75 21.28
C PRO A 254 -4.93 -19.72 20.09
N ILE A 255 -3.76 -20.12 19.57
CA ILE A 255 -3.68 -21.11 18.48
C ILE A 255 -4.10 -22.50 18.98
N HIS A 256 -3.63 -22.92 20.16
CA HIS A 256 -4.06 -24.17 20.79
C HIS A 256 -5.55 -24.17 21.09
N ALA A 257 -6.10 -23.05 21.59
CA ALA A 257 -7.53 -22.91 21.83
C ALA A 257 -8.32 -23.05 20.52
N ARG A 258 -7.85 -22.43 19.44
CA ARG A 258 -8.47 -22.51 18.12
C ARG A 258 -8.41 -23.92 17.52
N LEU A 259 -7.31 -24.64 17.73
CA LEU A 259 -7.20 -26.04 17.34
C LEU A 259 -8.24 -26.90 18.08
N ARG A 260 -8.34 -26.78 19.41
CA ARG A 260 -9.31 -27.54 20.22
C ARG A 260 -10.75 -27.25 19.81
N GLU A 261 -11.09 -25.99 19.56
CA GLU A 261 -12.40 -25.60 19.02
C GLU A 261 -12.71 -26.35 17.71
N ARG A 262 -11.73 -26.51 16.82
CA ARG A 262 -11.89 -27.22 15.55
C ARG A 262 -11.95 -28.73 15.72
N GLU A 263 -11.24 -29.29 16.69
CA GLU A 263 -11.36 -30.70 17.07
C GLU A 263 -12.76 -31.01 17.59
N ASP A 264 -13.26 -30.18 18.51
CA ASP A 264 -14.62 -30.28 19.06
C ASP A 264 -15.68 -30.15 17.96
N TYR A 265 -15.51 -29.20 17.03
CA TYR A 265 -16.40 -29.05 15.88
C TYR A 265 -16.39 -30.29 14.97
N ALA A 266 -15.22 -30.83 14.67
CA ALA A 266 -15.08 -32.02 13.84
C ALA A 266 -15.68 -33.26 14.51
N TRP A 267 -15.53 -33.39 15.83
CA TRP A 267 -16.19 -34.43 16.61
C TRP A 267 -17.71 -34.28 16.58
N ALA A 268 -18.24 -33.08 16.81
CA ALA A 268 -19.68 -32.82 16.76
C ALA A 268 -20.26 -33.13 15.37
N MET A 269 -19.59 -32.73 14.28
CA MET A 269 -19.99 -33.07 12.90
C MET A 269 -20.05 -34.58 12.63
N ARG A 270 -19.23 -35.36 13.33
CA ARG A 270 -19.14 -36.81 13.14
C ARG A 270 -20.13 -37.58 14.01
N GLU A 271 -20.29 -37.16 15.26
CA GLU A 271 -20.97 -37.93 16.30
C GLU A 271 -22.39 -37.41 16.60
N ASP A 272 -22.72 -36.16 16.25
CA ASP A 272 -24.05 -35.56 16.45
C ASP A 272 -24.76 -35.33 15.10
N PRO A 273 -25.73 -36.19 14.72
CA PRO A 273 -26.49 -36.04 13.49
C PRO A 273 -27.31 -34.74 13.41
N SER A 274 -27.77 -34.21 14.55
CA SER A 274 -28.52 -32.96 14.59
C SER A 274 -27.60 -31.77 14.32
N PHE A 275 -26.42 -31.75 14.93
CA PHE A 275 -25.40 -30.75 14.62
C PHE A 275 -24.97 -30.80 13.15
N PHE A 276 -24.70 -32.00 12.63
CA PHE A 276 -24.37 -32.20 11.22
C PHE A 276 -25.46 -31.64 10.28
N ALA A 277 -26.74 -31.94 10.58
CA ALA A 277 -27.86 -31.44 9.79
C ALA A 277 -27.96 -29.91 9.82
N VAL A 278 -27.73 -29.27 10.98
CA VAL A 278 -27.72 -27.81 11.10
C VAL A 278 -26.61 -27.21 10.23
N VAL A 279 -25.39 -27.72 10.33
CA VAL A 279 -24.24 -27.21 9.56
C VAL A 279 -24.44 -27.36 8.06
N VAL A 280 -24.90 -28.52 7.60
CA VAL A 280 -25.13 -28.76 6.17
C VAL A 280 -26.27 -27.87 5.63
N ASN A 281 -27.30 -27.60 6.42
CA ASN A 281 -28.36 -26.66 6.03
C ASN A 281 -27.84 -25.21 5.98
N ASP A 282 -27.05 -24.78 6.95
CA ASP A 282 -26.42 -23.45 6.94
C ASP A 282 -25.56 -23.25 5.68
N TRP A 283 -24.78 -24.27 5.31
CA TRP A 283 -24.04 -24.30 4.04
C TRP A 283 -24.95 -24.24 2.81
N SER A 284 -26.12 -24.88 2.85
CA SER A 284 -27.10 -24.82 1.77
C SER A 284 -27.69 -23.42 1.64
N GLU A 285 -28.06 -22.78 2.74
CA GLU A 285 -28.67 -21.44 2.79
C GLU A 285 -27.74 -20.36 2.24
N HIS A 286 -26.43 -20.48 2.50
CA HIS A 286 -25.41 -19.56 1.99
C HIS A 286 -24.92 -19.89 0.57
N SER A 287 -25.44 -20.95 -0.06
CA SER A 287 -25.07 -21.33 -1.41
C SER A 287 -25.58 -20.31 -2.43
N SER A 288 -24.77 -19.99 -3.45
CA SER A 288 -25.23 -19.21 -4.60
C SER A 288 -26.39 -19.90 -5.34
N ASP A 289 -26.56 -21.21 -5.15
CA ASP A 289 -27.70 -21.97 -5.67
C ASP A 289 -29.04 -21.54 -5.06
N GLN A 290 -29.06 -20.86 -3.91
CA GLN A 290 -30.29 -20.31 -3.29
C GLN A 290 -30.70 -18.97 -3.87
N ILE A 291 -29.82 -18.29 -4.60
CA ILE A 291 -30.09 -16.98 -5.19
C ILE A 291 -30.91 -17.17 -6.47
N PRO A 292 -32.18 -16.76 -6.52
CA PRO A 292 -32.95 -16.82 -7.76
C PRO A 292 -32.44 -15.75 -8.73
N PRO A 293 -32.38 -16.04 -10.04
CA PRO A 293 -32.20 -14.99 -11.04
C PRO A 293 -33.40 -14.06 -11.07
N ASP A 294 -33.18 -12.79 -11.44
CA ASP A 294 -34.17 -11.70 -11.42
C ASP A 294 -35.57 -12.15 -11.86
N GLY A 295 -36.53 -11.96 -10.96
CA GLY A 295 -37.95 -12.25 -11.19
C GLY A 295 -38.39 -13.71 -10.99
N LYS A 296 -37.50 -14.65 -10.66
CA LYS A 296 -37.87 -16.04 -10.36
C LYS A 296 -37.99 -16.29 -8.85
N LYS A 297 -38.91 -17.17 -8.45
CA LYS A 297 -39.07 -17.62 -7.06
C LYS A 297 -38.12 -18.74 -6.66
N ILE A 298 -37.60 -19.50 -7.63
CA ILE A 298 -36.76 -20.68 -7.39
C ILE A 298 -35.57 -20.63 -8.35
N SER A 299 -34.38 -20.88 -7.82
CA SER A 299 -33.15 -20.99 -8.60
C SER A 299 -33.20 -22.18 -9.58
N PRO A 300 -32.67 -22.05 -10.81
CA PRO A 300 -32.56 -23.14 -11.78
C PRO A 300 -31.79 -24.37 -11.28
N ASN A 301 -30.99 -24.24 -10.22
CA ASN A 301 -30.26 -25.35 -9.61
C ASN A 301 -31.09 -26.13 -8.59
N LEU A 302 -32.25 -25.60 -8.20
CA LEU A 302 -33.19 -26.22 -7.28
C LEU A 302 -34.54 -26.60 -7.95
N SER A 303 -34.62 -26.53 -9.28
CA SER A 303 -35.86 -26.74 -10.03
C SER A 303 -36.04 -28.15 -10.61
N HIS A 304 -34.98 -28.97 -10.65
CA HIS A 304 -35.01 -30.31 -11.23
C HIS A 304 -34.36 -31.35 -10.29
N PRO A 305 -34.92 -32.57 -10.14
CA PRO A 305 -34.42 -33.58 -9.18
C PRO A 305 -32.91 -33.86 -9.26
N ILE A 306 -32.37 -33.96 -10.48
CA ILE A 306 -30.92 -34.15 -10.71
C ILE A 306 -30.09 -32.98 -10.17
N ARG A 307 -30.55 -31.74 -10.36
CA ARG A 307 -29.82 -30.54 -9.93
C ARG A 307 -29.91 -30.33 -8.42
N ILE A 308 -31.07 -30.66 -7.83
CA ILE A 308 -31.24 -30.71 -6.36
C ILE A 308 -30.23 -31.70 -5.76
N ARG A 309 -30.09 -32.90 -6.34
CA ARG A 309 -29.08 -33.86 -5.89
C ARG A 309 -27.65 -33.29 -6.01
N GLN A 310 -27.30 -32.71 -7.16
CA GLN A 310 -25.98 -32.10 -7.36
C GLN A 310 -25.70 -30.94 -6.42
N HIS A 311 -26.73 -30.19 -6.02
CA HIS A 311 -26.61 -29.16 -4.99
C HIS A 311 -26.21 -29.79 -3.65
N TRP A 312 -26.97 -30.77 -3.17
CA TRP A 312 -26.67 -31.43 -1.89
C TRP A 312 -25.33 -32.17 -1.88
N ASP A 313 -24.97 -32.85 -2.98
CA ASP A 313 -23.67 -33.51 -3.11
C ASP A 313 -22.51 -32.50 -2.94
N ARG A 314 -22.63 -31.30 -3.53
CA ARG A 314 -21.66 -30.22 -3.38
C ARG A 314 -21.69 -29.62 -1.98
N THR A 315 -22.86 -29.30 -1.45
CA THR A 315 -23.04 -28.69 -0.11
C THR A 315 -22.43 -29.57 0.98
N VAL A 316 -22.76 -30.86 0.98
CA VAL A 316 -22.21 -31.82 1.95
C VAL A 316 -20.69 -31.94 1.78
N SER A 317 -20.20 -32.04 0.54
CA SER A 317 -18.75 -32.10 0.28
C SER A 317 -18.03 -30.85 0.77
N SER A 318 -18.58 -29.67 0.54
CA SER A 318 -18.00 -28.39 0.99
C SER A 318 -17.99 -28.29 2.52
N ALA A 319 -19.11 -28.59 3.18
CA ALA A 319 -19.22 -28.57 4.64
C ALA A 319 -18.19 -29.51 5.28
N ILE A 320 -18.02 -30.72 4.76
CA ILE A 320 -17.03 -31.69 5.28
C ILE A 320 -15.60 -31.22 4.99
N ASN A 321 -15.31 -30.78 3.76
CA ASN A 321 -13.97 -30.35 3.37
C ASN A 321 -13.50 -29.13 4.18
N GLU A 322 -14.40 -28.20 4.49
CA GLU A 322 -14.07 -27.03 5.29
C GLU A 322 -13.60 -27.43 6.71
N VAL A 323 -14.34 -28.31 7.38
CA VAL A 323 -14.06 -28.75 8.74
C VAL A 323 -12.69 -29.42 8.83
N TYR A 324 -12.45 -30.42 7.98
CA TYR A 324 -11.17 -31.13 7.98
C TYR A 324 -10.03 -30.27 7.43
N GLY A 325 -10.30 -29.39 6.45
CA GLY A 325 -9.33 -28.45 5.91
C GLY A 325 -8.80 -27.50 7.00
N TYR A 326 -9.70 -26.86 7.74
CA TYR A 326 -9.29 -26.00 8.85
C TYR A 326 -8.61 -26.77 9.97
N LEU A 327 -9.12 -27.95 10.35
CA LEU A 327 -8.49 -28.76 11.39
C LEU A 327 -7.03 -29.09 11.05
N VAL A 328 -6.75 -29.50 9.81
CA VAL A 328 -5.38 -29.78 9.35
C VAL A 328 -4.50 -28.53 9.39
N ILE A 329 -5.01 -27.39 8.93
CA ILE A 329 -4.27 -26.12 8.94
C ILE A 329 -3.92 -25.69 10.37
N TRP A 330 -4.90 -25.71 11.28
CA TRP A 330 -4.69 -25.32 12.68
C TRP A 330 -3.76 -26.29 13.41
N LYS A 331 -3.86 -27.60 13.12
CA LYS A 331 -2.96 -28.61 13.70
C LYS A 331 -1.53 -28.38 13.24
N LEU A 332 -1.34 -28.17 11.94
CA LEU A 332 -0.02 -27.90 11.36
C LEU A 332 0.57 -26.59 11.91
N MET A 333 -0.25 -25.55 12.05
CA MET A 333 0.15 -24.26 12.63
C MET A 333 0.60 -24.42 14.08
N SER A 334 -0.17 -25.15 14.89
CA SER A 334 0.17 -25.48 16.28
C SER A 334 1.50 -26.21 16.38
N ASP A 335 1.65 -27.32 15.64
CA ASP A 335 2.85 -28.15 15.69
C ASP A 335 4.10 -27.39 15.27
N LYS A 336 3.99 -26.55 14.24
CA LYS A 336 5.12 -25.73 13.78
C LYS A 336 5.45 -24.63 14.77
N LEU A 337 4.47 -23.98 15.37
CA LEU A 337 4.71 -22.97 16.40
C LEU A 337 5.39 -23.58 17.64
N ASP A 338 4.89 -24.73 18.11
CA ASP A 338 5.47 -25.43 19.27
C ASP A 338 6.92 -25.84 19.01
N ALA A 339 7.21 -26.35 17.80
CA ALA A 339 8.58 -26.67 17.39
C ALA A 339 9.50 -25.45 17.36
N ILE A 340 9.02 -24.30 16.85
CA ILE A 340 9.81 -23.05 16.83
C ILE A 340 10.11 -22.57 18.24
N ILE A 341 9.12 -22.57 19.14
CA ILE A 341 9.31 -22.15 20.53
C ILE A 341 10.37 -23.02 21.23
N GLU A 342 10.31 -24.34 21.04
CA GLU A 342 11.27 -25.25 21.66
C GLU A 342 12.69 -25.06 21.09
N LEU A 343 12.82 -24.91 19.77
CA LEU A 343 14.10 -24.64 19.13
C LEU A 343 14.71 -23.29 19.56
N GLN A 344 13.88 -22.26 19.77
CA GLN A 344 14.32 -20.98 20.33
C GLN A 344 14.78 -21.11 21.78
N LYS A 345 14.10 -21.94 22.59
CA LYS A 345 14.53 -22.24 23.97
C LYS A 345 15.89 -22.95 23.98
N GLN A 346 16.14 -23.85 23.04
CA GLN A 346 17.43 -24.54 22.90
C GLN A 346 18.56 -23.58 22.49
N GLN A 347 18.26 -22.64 21.59
CA GLN A 347 19.19 -21.57 21.22
C GLN A 347 19.55 -20.71 22.45
N ALA A 348 18.55 -20.26 23.20
CA ALA A 348 18.73 -19.41 24.39
C ALA A 348 19.52 -20.10 25.53
N LYS A 349 19.46 -21.44 25.62
CA LYS A 349 20.20 -22.24 26.60
C LYS A 349 21.69 -22.44 26.26
N GLY A 350 22.18 -21.88 25.14
CA GLY A 350 23.61 -21.75 24.86
C GLY A 350 24.19 -22.74 23.85
N ASN A 351 23.36 -23.49 23.10
CA ASN A 351 23.87 -24.45 22.11
C ASN A 351 24.20 -23.83 20.74
N TYR A 352 23.70 -22.63 20.43
CA TYR A 352 23.85 -22.01 19.10
C TYR A 352 23.85 -20.49 19.18
N GLY A 353 24.84 -19.84 18.56
CA GLY A 353 25.00 -18.38 18.58
C GLY A 353 24.02 -17.65 17.64
N ARG A 354 23.65 -18.24 16.51
CA ARG A 354 22.71 -17.67 15.54
C ARG A 354 21.51 -18.60 15.29
N PRO A 355 20.34 -18.06 14.88
CA PRO A 355 19.17 -18.88 14.57
C PRO A 355 19.39 -19.86 13.41
N GLU A 356 20.25 -19.50 12.46
CA GLU A 356 20.66 -20.33 11.32
C GLU A 356 21.51 -21.55 11.71
N ASP A 357 22.14 -21.49 12.88
CA ASP A 357 22.95 -22.59 13.39
C ASP A 357 22.08 -23.68 14.06
N VAL A 358 20.81 -23.37 14.38
CA VAL A 358 19.87 -24.30 15.00
C VAL A 358 19.24 -25.21 13.93
N PRO A 359 19.54 -26.52 13.90
CA PRO A 359 19.02 -27.41 12.88
C PRO A 359 17.49 -27.42 12.85
N GLY A 360 16.90 -27.11 11.70
CA GLY A 360 15.44 -27.15 11.48
C GLY A 360 14.64 -25.92 11.91
N LEU A 361 15.24 -24.93 12.58
CA LEU A 361 14.53 -23.71 13.00
C LEU A 361 14.08 -22.86 11.80
N VAL A 362 15.00 -22.63 10.86
CA VAL A 362 14.72 -21.84 9.64
C VAL A 362 13.64 -22.52 8.79
N ASP A 363 13.69 -23.84 8.64
CA ASP A 363 12.69 -24.61 7.90
C ASP A 363 11.32 -24.56 8.57
N ALA A 364 11.25 -24.67 9.90
CA ALA A 364 10.01 -24.56 10.65
C ALA A 364 9.35 -23.18 10.48
N VAL A 365 10.14 -22.10 10.59
CA VAL A 365 9.67 -20.72 10.36
C VAL A 365 9.20 -20.54 8.91
N ARG A 366 9.92 -21.11 7.93
CA ARG A 366 9.54 -21.03 6.52
C ARG A 366 8.22 -21.74 6.25
N ILE A 367 8.01 -22.91 6.83
CA ILE A 367 6.74 -23.65 6.70
C ILE A 367 5.60 -22.86 7.34
N LEU A 368 5.79 -22.34 8.56
CA LEU A 368 4.77 -21.53 9.23
C LEU A 368 4.40 -20.30 8.39
N LYS A 369 5.40 -19.64 7.80
CA LYS A 369 5.17 -18.52 6.88
C LYS A 369 4.34 -18.95 5.65
N VAL A 370 4.64 -20.07 5.02
CA VAL A 370 3.87 -20.58 3.88
C VAL A 370 2.42 -20.89 4.26
N ILE A 371 2.17 -21.32 5.50
CA ILE A 371 0.81 -21.56 6.00
C ILE A 371 0.06 -20.24 6.20
N LEU A 372 0.74 -19.19 6.70
CA LEU A 372 0.15 -17.87 6.95
C LEU A 372 -0.06 -17.03 5.67
N ASP A 373 0.76 -17.25 4.64
CA ASP A 373 0.67 -16.54 3.36
C ASP A 373 -0.39 -17.14 2.41
N LYS A 374 -1.05 -18.25 2.80
CA LYS A 374 -2.17 -18.88 2.07
C LYS A 374 -3.50 -18.56 2.73
#